data_AF-A0A2N6T5Z9-F1
#
_entry.id   AF-A0A2N6T5Z9-F1
#
_cell.length_a   1.000
_cell.length_b   1.000
_cell.length_c   1.000
_cell.angle_alpha   90.00
_cell.angle_beta   90.00
_cell.angle_gamma   90.00
#
_symmetry.space_group_name_H-M   'P 1'
#
loop_
_entity.id
_entity.type
_entity.pdbx_description
1 polymer ?
#
loop_
_entity_poly.entity_id
_entity_poly.type
_entity_poly.pdbx_seq_one_letter_code
_entity_poly.pdbx_strand_id
1 'polypeptide(L)'
;MKKLSTIAIAPTLLFLVACSGAQEPQTMPETTTETATETTVVQQDTSQRELPSAVSGYTEKAEAELIDESVTKDDVDRVLTAARNNDSAVAVEWDDDGYWEIEFGDIDIDIDPDGLVLDVDRDD
;
A
#
# COMPACT_ATOMS: atom_id res chain seq x y z
N MET A 1 -50.49 -5.26 19.81
CA MET A 1 -50.19 -4.77 21.17
C MET A 1 -48.97 -5.51 21.71
N LYS A 2 -47.93 -4.76 22.10
CA LYS A 2 -46.70 -5.10 22.89
C LYS A 2 -45.59 -4.14 22.40
N LYS A 3 -45.64 -2.88 22.83
CA LYS A 3 -44.92 -2.25 23.96
C LYS A 3 -43.42 -2.05 23.68
N LEU A 4 -43.08 -0.76 23.57
CA LEU A 4 -41.76 -0.12 23.54
C LEU A 4 -40.86 -0.61 24.69
N SER A 5 -39.55 -0.56 24.48
CA SER A 5 -38.60 -0.06 25.49
C SER A 5 -37.20 0.15 24.90
N THR A 6 -36.86 1.43 24.71
CA THR A 6 -35.50 1.96 24.58
C THR A 6 -34.77 1.81 25.93
N ILE A 7 -33.52 1.35 25.90
CA ILE A 7 -32.64 1.34 27.06
C ILE A 7 -31.39 2.13 26.69
N ALA A 8 -31.22 3.27 27.35
CA ALA A 8 -29.99 4.06 27.38
C ALA A 8 -29.18 3.64 28.61
N ILE A 9 -27.86 3.48 28.46
CA ILE A 9 -26.94 3.21 29.57
C ILE A 9 -25.75 4.16 29.45
N ALA A 10 -25.66 5.08 30.40
CA ALA A 10 -24.46 5.73 30.93
C ALA A 10 -24.56 5.61 32.46
N PRO A 11 -23.54 5.82 33.31
CA PRO A 11 -22.19 6.38 33.12
C PRO A 11 -21.11 5.46 33.75
N THR A 12 -19.85 5.85 34.04
CA THR A 12 -19.44 6.41 35.34
C THR A 12 -17.93 6.74 35.32
N LEU A 13 -17.57 7.95 35.77
CA LEU A 13 -16.19 8.39 36.06
C LEU A 13 -15.62 7.73 37.33
N LEU A 14 -14.31 7.47 37.35
CA LEU A 14 -13.53 7.38 38.59
C LEU A 14 -12.21 8.16 38.45
N PHE A 15 -12.07 9.22 39.25
CA PHE A 15 -10.83 9.98 39.47
C PHE A 15 -10.01 9.35 40.60
N LEU A 16 -8.68 9.50 40.59
CA LEU A 16 -7.87 9.76 41.80
C LEU A 16 -6.46 10.29 41.46
N VAL A 17 -6.03 11.22 42.32
CA VAL A 17 -4.97 12.23 42.21
C VAL A 17 -3.61 11.71 42.70
N ALA A 18 -2.51 12.21 42.11
CA ALA A 18 -1.26 12.46 42.84
C ALA A 18 -0.50 13.64 42.21
N CYS A 19 -0.07 14.57 43.07
CA CYS A 19 0.40 15.93 42.76
C CYS A 19 1.90 16.05 43.06
N SER A 20 2.71 16.59 42.14
CA SER A 20 3.86 17.50 42.40
C SER A 20 4.83 17.55 41.23
N GLY A 21 5.10 18.75 40.70
CA GLY A 21 6.37 19.06 40.06
C GLY A 21 6.32 19.69 38.65
N ALA A 22 6.36 21.02 38.62
CA ALA A 22 7.04 21.89 37.66
C ALA A 22 6.67 21.91 36.14
N GLN A 23 6.29 23.13 35.73
CA GLN A 23 6.63 23.84 34.47
C GLN A 23 5.65 23.83 33.28
N GLU A 24 5.44 25.05 32.79
CA GLU A 24 4.43 25.63 31.88
C GLU A 24 4.55 25.21 30.39
N PRO A 25 3.74 25.75 29.46
CA PRO A 25 2.28 25.69 29.34
C PRO A 25 1.90 25.07 27.97
N GLN A 26 1.04 24.05 27.95
CA GLN A 26 0.50 23.50 26.71
C GLN A 26 -0.94 24.01 26.53
N THR A 27 -1.07 24.99 25.65
CA THR A 27 -2.12 25.20 24.64
C THR A 27 -3.47 24.49 24.83
N MET A 28 -4.55 25.27 24.92
CA MET A 28 -5.72 25.33 24.00
C MET A 28 -6.94 25.97 24.71
N PRO A 29 -7.86 26.62 23.95
CA PRO A 29 -9.02 25.86 23.52
C PRO A 29 -9.41 26.06 22.05
N GLU A 30 -9.75 24.93 21.44
CA GLU A 30 -10.81 24.63 20.47
C GLU A 30 -11.46 25.78 19.68
N THR A 31 -11.45 25.62 18.35
CA THR A 31 -12.62 25.90 17.52
C THR A 31 -12.79 24.73 16.55
N THR A 32 -13.66 23.81 16.94
CA THR A 32 -14.21 22.76 16.10
C THR A 32 -14.98 23.41 14.95
N THR A 33 -14.45 23.28 13.73
CA THR A 33 -15.23 23.48 12.51
C THR A 33 -15.52 22.11 11.94
N GLU A 34 -16.79 21.74 12.01
CA GLU A 34 -17.39 20.63 11.31
C GLU A 34 -17.50 21.03 9.82
N THR A 35 -16.75 20.35 8.95
CA THR A 35 -17.04 20.31 7.52
C THR A 35 -17.03 18.86 7.08
N ALA A 36 -18.24 18.33 6.91
CA ALA A 36 -18.47 17.16 6.10
C ALA A 36 -18.19 17.53 4.63
N THR A 37 -17.16 16.90 4.07
CA THR A 37 -16.97 16.68 2.63
C THR A 37 -16.26 15.34 2.57
N GLU A 38 -17.04 14.28 2.37
CA GLU A 38 -17.17 13.65 1.05
C GLU A 38 -15.95 12.76 0.80
N THR A 39 -16.24 11.47 0.68
CA THR A 39 -15.32 10.40 0.32
C THR A 39 -14.51 10.79 -0.91
N THR A 40 -13.32 11.34 -0.69
CA THR A 40 -12.29 11.37 -1.73
C THR A 40 -11.84 9.93 -1.90
N VAL A 41 -12.41 9.27 -2.91
CA VAL A 41 -11.74 8.17 -3.59
C VAL A 41 -10.39 8.74 -4.02
N VAL A 42 -9.34 8.40 -3.27
CA VAL A 42 -7.96 8.57 -3.75
C VAL A 42 -7.80 7.60 -4.91
N GLN A 43 -8.22 8.03 -6.09
CA GLN A 43 -7.61 7.55 -7.32
C GLN A 43 -6.17 8.01 -7.22
N GLN A 44 -5.32 7.12 -6.72
CA GLN A 44 -3.90 7.30 -6.62
C GLN A 44 -3.39 7.48 -8.06
N ASP A 45 -3.02 8.71 -8.38
CA ASP A 45 -2.52 9.13 -9.67
C ASP A 45 -1.25 8.32 -9.97
N THR A 46 -1.38 7.24 -10.75
CA THR A 46 -0.27 6.37 -11.14
C THR A 46 0.74 7.10 -12.02
N SER A 47 0.36 8.26 -12.59
CA SER A 47 1.17 9.10 -13.46
C SER A 47 2.34 9.82 -12.75
N GLN A 48 2.43 9.78 -11.42
CA GLN A 48 3.53 10.41 -10.67
C GLN A 48 4.66 9.45 -10.27
N ARG A 49 4.47 8.13 -10.35
CA ARG A 49 5.52 7.17 -10.00
C ARG A 49 6.24 6.69 -11.25
N GLU A 50 7.55 6.61 -11.16
CA GLU A 50 8.41 6.08 -12.22
C GLU A 50 8.74 4.62 -11.90
N LEU A 51 8.81 3.78 -12.95
CA LEU A 51 9.34 2.43 -12.84
C LEU A 51 10.83 2.46 -12.43
N PRO A 52 11.30 1.50 -11.62
CA PRO A 52 12.71 1.41 -11.27
C PRO A 52 13.58 1.21 -12.51
N SER A 53 14.78 1.77 -12.51
CA SER A 53 15.65 1.73 -13.71
C SER A 53 16.28 0.36 -13.97
N ALA A 54 16.38 -0.49 -12.96
CA ALA A 54 16.94 -1.83 -13.01
C ALA A 54 16.46 -2.63 -11.79
N VAL A 55 16.55 -3.96 -11.88
CA VAL A 55 16.39 -4.84 -10.72
C VAL A 55 17.56 -4.62 -9.75
N SER A 56 17.25 -4.37 -8.47
CA SER A 56 18.24 -4.18 -7.41
C SER A 56 18.47 -5.47 -6.60
N GLY A 57 17.52 -6.40 -6.63
CA GLY A 57 17.60 -7.70 -5.98
C GLY A 57 16.29 -8.48 -6.08
N TYR A 58 16.22 -9.59 -5.35
CA TYR A 58 15.04 -10.45 -5.23
C TYR A 58 14.79 -10.74 -3.76
N THR A 59 13.53 -10.83 -3.35
CA THR A 59 13.16 -11.40 -2.05
C THR A 59 13.43 -12.91 -2.05
N GLU A 60 13.47 -13.53 -0.86
CA GLU A 60 13.58 -15.00 -0.76
C GLU A 60 12.43 -15.74 -1.44
N LYS A 61 11.24 -15.11 -1.48
CA LYS A 61 10.05 -15.61 -2.16
C LYS A 61 10.28 -15.62 -3.69
N ALA A 62 10.58 -14.46 -4.26
CA ALA A 62 10.88 -14.33 -5.69
C ALA A 62 12.06 -15.20 -6.14
N GLU A 63 13.10 -15.38 -5.32
CA GLU A 63 14.20 -16.30 -5.65
C GLU A 63 13.75 -17.76 -5.75
N ALA A 64 12.79 -18.19 -4.92
CA ALA A 64 12.22 -19.52 -4.98
C ALA A 64 11.33 -19.70 -6.21
N GLU A 65 10.52 -18.69 -6.53
CA GLU A 65 9.59 -18.74 -7.67
C GLU A 65 10.30 -18.70 -9.03
N LEU A 66 11.41 -17.97 -9.17
CA LEU A 66 12.26 -18.08 -10.36
C LEU A 66 12.61 -19.55 -10.70
N ILE A 67 12.77 -20.39 -9.68
CA ILE A 67 13.08 -21.82 -9.84
C ILE A 67 11.81 -22.61 -10.15
N ASP A 68 10.73 -22.40 -9.40
CA ASP A 68 9.47 -23.15 -9.55
C ASP A 68 8.84 -22.87 -10.93
N GLU A 69 8.79 -21.59 -11.30
CA GLU A 69 8.20 -21.08 -12.53
C GLU A 69 9.13 -21.19 -13.76
N SER A 70 10.36 -21.70 -13.54
CA SER A 70 11.40 -21.80 -14.58
C SER A 70 11.65 -20.47 -15.31
N VAL A 71 11.59 -19.36 -14.57
CA VAL A 71 11.83 -18.00 -15.06
C VAL A 71 13.28 -17.61 -14.76
N THR A 72 13.99 -17.06 -15.76
CA THR A 72 15.37 -16.60 -15.55
C THR A 72 15.40 -15.14 -15.10
N LYS A 73 16.49 -14.73 -14.44
CA LYS A 73 16.71 -13.31 -14.12
C LYS A 73 16.74 -12.43 -15.37
N ASP A 74 17.24 -12.96 -16.49
CA ASP A 74 17.24 -12.27 -17.79
C ASP A 74 15.80 -12.06 -18.34
N ASP A 75 14.87 -12.98 -18.02
CA ASP A 75 13.46 -12.81 -18.37
C ASP A 75 12.84 -11.65 -17.56
N VAL A 76 13.10 -11.59 -16.25
CA VAL A 76 12.66 -10.47 -15.39
C VAL A 76 13.21 -9.13 -15.89
N ASP A 77 14.50 -9.07 -16.24
CA ASP A 77 15.11 -7.87 -16.82
C ASP A 77 14.46 -7.47 -18.15
N ARG A 78 14.02 -8.45 -18.96
CA ARG A 78 13.28 -8.21 -20.21
C ARG A 78 11.90 -7.62 -19.92
N VAL A 79 11.17 -8.15 -18.94
CA VAL A 79 9.86 -7.63 -18.50
C VAL A 79 9.99 -6.16 -18.08
N LEU A 80 10.90 -5.86 -17.15
CA LEU A 80 11.15 -4.49 -16.70
C LEU A 80 11.60 -3.57 -17.84
N THR A 81 12.47 -4.04 -18.73
CA THR A 81 12.92 -3.26 -19.89
C THR A 81 11.77 -2.93 -20.84
N ALA A 82 10.89 -3.89 -21.12
CA ALA A 82 9.73 -3.69 -21.98
C ALA A 82 8.76 -2.67 -21.38
N ALA A 83 8.48 -2.77 -20.08
CA ALA A 83 7.67 -1.80 -19.33
C ALA A 83 8.23 -0.38 -19.43
N ARG A 84 9.52 -0.21 -19.17
CA ARG A 84 10.21 1.09 -19.25
C ARG A 84 10.23 1.69 -20.66
N ASN A 85 10.21 0.84 -21.69
CA ASN A 85 10.13 1.28 -23.08
C ASN A 85 8.71 1.65 -23.54
N ASN A 86 7.70 1.55 -22.64
CA ASN A 86 6.29 1.72 -22.97
C ASN A 86 5.86 0.80 -24.13
N ASP A 87 6.33 -0.45 -24.12
CA ASP A 87 5.90 -1.44 -25.09
C ASP A 87 4.39 -1.71 -24.92
N SER A 88 3.64 -1.65 -26.02
CA SER A 88 2.20 -1.86 -26.02
C SER A 88 1.76 -3.27 -25.61
N ALA A 89 2.68 -4.23 -25.62
CA ALA A 89 2.43 -5.61 -25.21
C ALA A 89 2.62 -5.83 -23.70
N VAL A 90 3.02 -4.80 -22.94
CA VAL A 90 3.25 -4.87 -21.50
C VAL A 90 2.11 -4.18 -20.77
N ALA A 91 1.51 -4.85 -19.79
CA ALA A 91 0.64 -4.21 -18.82
C ALA A 91 1.47 -3.79 -17.60
N VAL A 92 1.21 -2.57 -17.11
CA VAL A 92 1.87 -2.02 -15.93
C VAL A 92 0.79 -1.41 -15.05
N GLU A 93 0.65 -1.92 -13.84
CA GLU A 93 -0.28 -1.42 -12.84
C GLU A 93 0.47 -1.10 -11.54
N TRP A 94 -0.03 -0.10 -10.81
CA TRP A 94 0.46 0.20 -9.48
C TRP A 94 -0.53 -0.36 -8.47
N ASP A 95 -0.07 -1.29 -7.63
CA ASP A 95 -0.89 -1.89 -6.58
C ASP A 95 -0.95 -1.00 -5.32
N ASP A 96 -2.03 -1.08 -4.53
CA ASP A 96 -2.20 -0.26 -3.33
C ASP A 96 -1.27 -0.66 -2.17
N ASP A 97 -0.70 -1.87 -2.22
CA ASP A 97 0.33 -2.34 -1.29
C ASP A 97 1.74 -1.79 -1.58
N GLY A 98 1.90 -1.08 -2.70
CA GLY A 98 3.04 -0.19 -2.91
C GLY A 98 4.14 -0.72 -3.83
N TYR A 99 3.79 -1.61 -4.75
CA TYR A 99 4.65 -2.14 -5.80
C TYR A 99 4.03 -1.95 -7.18
N TRP A 100 4.84 -2.16 -8.21
CA TRP A 100 4.39 -2.27 -9.59
C TRP A 100 4.12 -3.74 -9.93
N GLU A 101 2.97 -4.02 -10.50
CA GLU A 101 2.65 -5.26 -11.19
C GLU A 101 2.99 -5.06 -12.67
N ILE A 102 3.83 -5.93 -13.23
CA ILE A 102 4.26 -5.86 -14.63
C ILE A 102 4.07 -7.21 -15.30
N GLU A 103 3.12 -7.28 -16.23
CA GLU A 103 2.81 -8.46 -17.02
C GLU A 103 3.39 -8.30 -18.44
N PHE A 104 4.18 -9.28 -18.86
CA PHE A 104 4.68 -9.35 -20.23
C PHE A 104 4.74 -10.78 -20.76
N GLY A 105 3.74 -11.12 -21.59
CA GLY A 105 3.61 -12.43 -22.19
C GLY A 105 2.97 -13.39 -21.22
N ASP A 106 3.75 -14.34 -20.71
CA ASP A 106 3.34 -15.32 -19.70
C ASP A 106 4.08 -15.11 -18.37
N ILE A 107 4.69 -13.94 -18.15
CA ILE A 107 5.50 -13.65 -16.96
C ILE A 107 4.98 -12.38 -16.32
N ASP A 108 4.70 -12.50 -15.02
CA ASP A 108 4.27 -11.40 -14.16
C ASP A 108 5.31 -11.19 -13.07
N ILE A 109 5.64 -9.93 -12.81
CA ILE A 109 6.55 -9.57 -11.72
C ILE A 109 5.97 -8.45 -10.86
N ASP A 110 6.16 -8.60 -9.56
CA ASP A 110 5.92 -7.55 -8.59
C ASP A 110 7.26 -6.89 -8.25
N ILE A 111 7.39 -5.59 -8.47
CA ILE A 111 8.63 -4.87 -8.23
C ILE A 111 8.41 -3.56 -7.48
N ASP A 112 9.15 -3.36 -6.39
CA ASP A 112 9.05 -2.15 -5.60
C ASP A 112 9.71 -0.94 -6.30
N PRO A 113 9.49 0.30 -5.81
CA PRO A 113 10.10 1.50 -6.39
C PRO A 113 11.64 1.52 -6.37
N ASP A 114 12.28 0.75 -5.50
CA ASP A 114 13.73 0.62 -5.38
C ASP A 114 14.30 -0.50 -6.29
N GLY A 115 13.44 -1.21 -7.01
CA GLY A 115 13.80 -2.28 -7.95
C GLY A 115 13.94 -3.66 -7.31
N LEU A 116 13.49 -3.86 -6.07
CA LEU A 116 13.47 -5.17 -5.43
C LEU A 116 12.28 -5.96 -5.97
N VAL A 117 12.56 -7.12 -6.57
CA VAL A 117 11.51 -8.03 -7.06
C VAL A 117 10.93 -8.79 -5.88
N LEU A 118 9.63 -8.65 -5.68
CA LEU A 118 8.87 -9.18 -4.57
C LEU A 118 8.29 -10.56 -4.87
N ASP A 119 7.83 -10.74 -6.11
CA ASP A 119 7.13 -11.92 -6.62
C ASP A 119 7.46 -12.13 -8.11
N VAL A 120 7.43 -13.38 -8.57
CA VAL A 120 7.57 -13.73 -9.99
C VAL A 120 6.67 -14.91 -10.28
N ASP A 121 5.68 -14.72 -11.14
CA ASP A 121 4.77 -15.79 -11.53
C ASP A 121 4.83 -16.04 -13.04
N ARG A 122 4.47 -17.26 -13.43
CA ARG A 122 4.23 -17.61 -14.83
C ARG A 122 2.77 -17.99 -15.01
N ASP A 123 2.08 -17.31 -15.93
CA ASP A 123 0.70 -17.61 -16.26
C ASP A 123 0.59 -18.88 -17.13
N ASP A 124 -0.15 -19.88 -16.63
CA ASP A 124 -0.37 -21.22 -17.24
C ASP A 124 -1.39 -21.26 -18.42
#